data_AF-A0A852UU08-F1
#
_entry.id   AF-A0A852UU08-F1
#
_cell.length_a   1.000
_cell.length_b   1.000
_cell.length_c   1.000
_cell.angle_alpha   90.00
_cell.angle_beta   90.00
_cell.angle_gamma   90.00
#
_symmetry.space_group_name_H-M   'P 1'
#
loop_
_entity.id
_entity.type
_entity.pdbx_description
1 polymer ?
#
loop_
_entity_poly.entity_id
_entity_poly.type
_entity_poly.pdbx_seq_one_letter_code
_entity_poly.pdbx_strand_id
1 'polypeptide(L)'
;MKKRIVLLLFSAFLLTGCGMQQAAPTYDEMKKMMTDALQTEDGKKAVRQMFSDPEFKELLILEQPEVKKSIEDTLFSKKGEDFWKKTFDDPKFTESVAKSMKEQQQDIMKQLMDDSSFQKQLEEFFSQPDMLKQMETVTQSANMKKHLEKVVEETINSPLLQTKWQELILKAGEPKEGESGGSGGGEGGGAKKEESKSGGGGK
;
A
#
# COMPACT_ATOMS: atom_id res chain seq x y z
N MET A 1 70.76 86.37 -0.32
CA MET A 1 69.43 86.37 0.34
C MET A 1 68.28 85.85 -0.54
N LYS A 2 68.27 86.12 -1.86
CA LYS A 2 67.20 85.64 -2.78
C LYS A 2 67.05 84.11 -2.89
N LYS A 3 68.13 83.32 -2.82
CA LYS A 3 68.06 81.83 -2.88
C LYS A 3 67.44 81.16 -1.64
N ARG A 4 67.53 81.79 -0.46
CA ARG A 4 66.93 81.25 0.79
C ARG A 4 65.42 81.53 0.85
N ILE A 5 64.99 82.64 0.27
CA ILE A 5 63.57 83.01 0.15
C ILE A 5 62.85 82.10 -0.85
N VAL A 6 63.48 81.74 -1.97
CA VAL A 6 62.91 80.79 -2.94
C VAL A 6 62.76 79.38 -2.35
N LEU A 7 63.71 78.94 -1.53
CA LEU A 7 63.66 77.62 -0.87
C LEU A 7 62.61 77.56 0.25
N LEU A 8 62.39 78.67 0.96
CA LEU A 8 61.29 78.82 1.93
C LEU A 8 59.91 78.88 1.24
N LEU A 9 59.80 79.53 0.08
CA LEU A 9 58.54 79.61 -0.68
C LEU A 9 58.14 78.25 -1.28
N PHE A 10 59.12 77.44 -1.71
CA PHE A 10 58.89 76.09 -2.24
C PHE A 10 58.51 75.10 -1.13
N SER A 11 59.10 75.23 0.07
CA SER A 11 58.71 74.43 1.24
C SER A 11 57.32 74.78 1.78
N ALA A 12 56.87 76.02 1.63
CA ALA A 12 55.51 76.43 1.99
C ALA A 12 54.45 75.87 1.02
N PHE A 13 54.78 75.68 -0.25
CA PHE A 13 53.87 75.12 -1.26
C PHE A 13 53.67 73.60 -1.12
N LEU A 14 54.68 72.89 -0.58
CA LEU A 14 54.58 71.44 -0.31
C LEU A 14 53.74 71.12 0.95
N LEU A 15 53.59 72.07 1.88
CA LEU A 15 52.77 71.89 3.09
C LEU A 15 51.27 72.12 2.86
N THR A 16 50.87 72.77 1.76
CA THR A 16 49.46 72.94 1.37
C THR A 16 48.88 71.74 0.61
N GLY A 17 49.66 70.66 0.41
CA GLY A 17 49.24 69.46 -0.32
C GLY A 17 48.65 68.32 0.53
N CYS A 18 48.64 68.44 1.86
CA CYS A 18 48.14 67.40 2.76
C CYS A 18 47.03 67.94 3.65
N GLY A 19 45.85 68.14 3.07
CA GLY A 19 44.71 68.75 3.74
C GLY A 19 43.40 68.43 3.06
N MET A 20 43.20 67.19 2.60
CA MET A 20 41.87 66.68 2.29
C MET A 20 41.53 65.62 3.33
N GLN A 21 41.29 66.09 4.55
CA GLN A 21 40.58 65.32 5.56
C GLN A 21 39.13 65.21 5.07
N GLN A 22 38.86 64.24 4.20
CA GLN A 22 37.48 63.84 3.93
C GLN A 22 36.88 63.45 5.28
N ALA A 23 35.95 64.27 5.77
CA ALA A 23 35.14 63.92 6.93
C ALA A 23 34.61 62.51 6.68
N ALA A 24 34.88 61.60 7.61
CA ALA A 24 34.30 60.26 7.55
C ALA A 24 32.78 60.45 7.39
N PRO A 25 32.14 59.76 6.42
CA PRO A 25 30.73 59.95 6.16
C PRO A 25 29.95 59.75 7.45
N THR A 26 28.93 60.58 7.66
CA THR A 26 28.04 60.41 8.80
C THR A 26 27.37 59.02 8.71
N TYR A 27 26.97 58.46 9.85
CA TYR A 27 26.34 57.13 9.87
C TYR A 27 25.14 57.03 8.92
N ASP A 28 24.36 58.11 8.79
CA ASP A 28 23.22 58.18 7.88
C ASP A 28 23.63 58.19 6.39
N GLU A 29 24.71 58.88 6.04
CA GLU A 29 25.27 58.87 4.69
C GLU A 29 25.89 57.50 4.35
N MET A 30 26.56 56.86 5.30
CA MET A 30 27.11 55.52 5.15
C MET A 30 25.99 54.48 4.97
N LYS A 31 24.93 54.57 5.78
CA LYS A 31 23.73 53.72 5.65
C LYS A 31 23.05 53.89 4.29
N LYS A 32 22.91 55.14 3.83
CA LYS A 32 22.33 55.43 2.52
C LYS A 32 23.20 54.88 1.39
N MET A 33 24.50 55.11 1.44
CA MET A 33 25.45 54.58 0.46
C MET A 33 25.43 53.04 0.43
N MET A 34 25.36 52.38 1.59
CA MET A 34 25.26 50.92 1.67
C MET A 34 23.93 50.39 1.13
N THR A 35 22.81 51.08 1.42
CA THR A 35 21.49 50.71 0.90
C THR A 35 21.43 50.87 -0.61
N ASP A 36 21.97 51.98 -1.13
CA ASP A 36 22.02 52.25 -2.57
C ASP A 36 22.94 51.23 -3.27
N ALA A 37 24.10 50.90 -2.69
CA ALA A 37 25.01 49.87 -3.19
C ALA A 37 24.33 48.50 -3.31
N LEU A 38 23.52 48.10 -2.32
CA LEU A 38 22.75 46.84 -2.37
C LEU A 38 21.64 46.88 -3.43
N GLN A 39 21.05 48.05 -3.68
CA GLN A 39 19.99 48.23 -4.69
C GLN A 39 20.52 48.37 -6.12
N THR A 40 21.82 48.65 -6.30
CA THR A 40 22.45 48.66 -7.63
C THR A 40 22.40 47.29 -8.31
N GLU A 41 22.55 47.28 -9.63
CA GLU A 41 22.62 46.03 -10.40
C GLU A 41 23.80 45.15 -9.99
N ASP A 42 24.92 45.74 -9.59
CA ASP A 42 26.07 45.01 -9.06
C ASP A 42 25.76 44.41 -7.68
N GLY A 43 25.06 45.13 -6.80
CA GLY A 43 24.57 44.60 -5.53
C GLY A 43 23.61 43.43 -5.71
N LYS A 44 22.62 43.56 -6.60
CA LYS A 44 21.72 42.46 -6.96
C LYS A 44 22.47 41.27 -7.58
N LYS A 45 23.49 41.53 -8.40
CA LYS A 45 24.31 40.48 -9.01
C LYS A 45 25.16 39.75 -7.98
N ALA A 46 25.76 40.46 -7.03
CA ALA A 46 26.50 39.87 -5.92
C ALA A 46 25.60 39.00 -5.05
N VAL A 47 24.39 39.49 -4.71
CA VAL A 47 23.39 38.71 -3.98
C VAL A 47 22.99 37.45 -4.76
N ARG A 48 22.71 37.56 -6.07
CA ARG A 48 22.43 36.39 -6.93
C ARG A 48 23.58 35.40 -7.01
N GLN A 49 24.82 35.87 -6.95
CA GLN A 49 26.01 35.04 -6.95
C GLN A 49 26.16 34.29 -5.61
N MET A 50 25.87 34.95 -4.49
CA MET A 50 25.79 34.28 -3.17
C MET A 50 24.66 33.24 -3.15
N PHE A 51 23.49 33.56 -3.70
CA PHE A 51 22.40 32.59 -3.89
C PHE A 51 22.75 31.47 -4.87
N SER A 52 23.82 31.57 -5.65
CA SER A 52 24.29 30.47 -6.51
C SER A 52 25.20 29.50 -5.76
N ASP A 53 25.75 29.91 -4.62
CA ASP A 53 26.60 29.11 -3.76
C ASP A 53 25.78 28.01 -3.04
N PRO A 54 26.13 26.72 -3.20
CA PRO A 54 25.45 25.61 -2.54
C PRO A 54 25.39 25.73 -1.01
N GLU A 55 26.46 26.18 -0.35
CA GLU A 55 26.52 26.27 1.11
C GLU A 55 25.56 27.34 1.63
N PHE A 56 25.47 28.47 0.92
CA PHE A 56 24.56 29.55 1.26
C PHE A 56 23.09 29.17 1.00
N LYS A 57 22.80 28.40 -0.07
CA LYS A 57 21.46 27.88 -0.34
C LYS A 57 20.98 26.94 0.76
N GLU A 58 21.83 26.03 1.21
CA GLU A 58 21.46 25.02 2.20
C GLU A 58 21.09 25.66 3.55
N LEU A 59 21.92 26.61 4.01
CA LEU A 59 21.69 27.38 5.24
C LEU A 59 20.33 28.11 5.21
N LEU A 60 19.96 28.68 4.06
CA LEU A 60 18.74 29.49 3.94
C LEU A 60 17.45 28.67 3.74
N ILE A 61 17.54 27.55 3.01
CA ILE A 61 16.37 26.76 2.58
C ILE A 61 15.88 25.82 3.69
N LEU A 62 16.78 25.27 4.50
CA LEU A 62 16.40 24.27 5.51
C LEU A 62 16.12 24.88 6.90
N GLU A 63 16.73 26.02 7.23
CA GLU A 63 16.61 26.62 8.57
C GLU A 63 15.41 27.57 8.73
N GLN A 64 14.71 27.92 7.65
CA GLN A 64 13.60 28.88 7.74
C GLN A 64 12.26 28.19 8.07
N PRO A 65 11.63 28.53 9.20
CA PRO A 65 10.29 28.03 9.58
C PRO A 65 9.24 28.24 8.48
N GLU A 66 9.38 29.30 7.68
CA GLU A 66 8.51 29.64 6.57
C GLU A 66 8.58 28.61 5.43
N VAL A 67 9.78 28.08 5.14
CA VAL A 67 9.96 27.04 4.11
C VAL A 67 9.33 25.74 4.57
N LYS A 68 9.60 25.33 5.83
CA LYS A 68 8.98 24.15 6.43
C LYS A 68 7.45 24.25 6.41
N LYS A 69 6.91 25.37 6.88
CA LYS A 69 5.47 25.62 6.89
C LYS A 69 4.87 25.59 5.49
N SER A 70 5.53 26.20 4.50
CA SER A 70 5.07 26.16 3.11
C SER A 70 5.05 24.73 2.54
N ILE A 71 6.03 23.89 2.90
CA ILE A 71 6.08 22.49 2.49
C ILE A 71 4.94 21.72 3.15
N GLU A 72 4.76 21.86 4.47
CA GLU A 72 3.67 21.22 5.23
C GLU A 72 2.30 21.63 4.70
N ASP A 73 2.06 22.94 4.54
CA ASP A 73 0.82 23.48 4.01
C ASP A 73 0.54 22.94 2.60
N THR A 74 1.57 22.83 1.76
CA THR A 74 1.41 22.29 0.39
C THR A 74 1.12 20.80 0.41
N LEU A 75 1.87 20.01 1.17
CA LEU A 75 1.72 18.56 1.25
C LEU A 75 0.39 18.14 1.86
N PHE A 76 -0.08 18.86 2.88
CA PHE A 76 -1.36 18.58 3.55
C PHE A 76 -2.56 19.31 2.94
N SER A 77 -2.33 20.17 1.94
CA SER A 77 -3.43 20.80 1.19
C SER A 77 -4.18 19.80 0.31
N LYS A 78 -5.40 20.17 -0.08
CA LYS A 78 -6.16 19.48 -1.14
C LYS A 78 -5.39 19.37 -2.46
N LYS A 79 -4.56 20.38 -2.79
CA LYS A 79 -3.72 20.35 -3.98
C LYS A 79 -2.62 19.28 -3.88
N GLY A 80 -2.07 19.07 -2.69
CA GLY A 80 -1.13 17.99 -2.40
C GLY A 80 -1.80 16.61 -2.51
N GLU A 81 -2.99 16.46 -1.93
CA GLU A 81 -3.81 15.25 -2.07
C GLU A 81 -4.11 14.91 -3.54
N ASP A 82 -4.54 15.90 -4.33
CA ASP A 82 -4.83 15.74 -5.76
C ASP A 82 -3.58 15.47 -6.59
N PHE A 83 -2.43 16.06 -6.22
CA PHE A 83 -1.15 15.74 -6.82
C PHE A 83 -0.83 14.27 -6.62
N TRP A 84 -0.85 13.78 -5.38
CA TRP A 84 -0.56 12.38 -5.09
C TRP A 84 -1.52 11.42 -5.79
N LYS A 85 -2.83 11.69 -5.80
CA LYS A 85 -3.80 10.87 -6.56
C LYS A 85 -3.42 10.75 -8.03
N LYS A 86 -3.16 11.87 -8.70
CA LYS A 86 -2.73 11.88 -10.11
C LYS A 86 -1.37 11.21 -10.33
N THR A 87 -0.46 11.34 -9.37
CA THR A 87 0.86 10.71 -9.45
C THR A 87 0.76 9.20 -9.29
N PHE A 88 -0.15 8.69 -8.43
CA PHE A 88 -0.44 7.26 -8.32
C PHE A 88 -1.20 6.68 -9.55
N ASP A 89 -1.81 7.52 -10.38
CA ASP A 89 -2.36 7.09 -11.66
C ASP A 89 -1.27 6.83 -12.73
N ASP A 90 -0.03 7.32 -12.53
CA ASP A 90 1.10 7.04 -13.42
C ASP A 90 1.63 5.60 -13.18
N PRO A 91 1.56 4.70 -14.17
CA PRO A 91 2.02 3.32 -14.03
C PRO A 91 3.49 3.20 -13.63
N LYS A 92 4.38 4.10 -14.11
CA LYS A 92 5.81 4.05 -13.80
C LYS A 92 6.08 4.41 -12.35
N PHE A 93 5.36 5.42 -11.86
CA PHE A 93 5.44 5.83 -10.47
C PHE A 93 4.91 4.73 -9.56
N THR A 94 3.71 4.21 -9.85
CA THR A 94 3.09 3.13 -9.07
C THR A 94 3.89 1.84 -9.10
N GLU A 95 4.50 1.47 -10.23
CA GLU A 95 5.43 0.34 -10.30
C GLU A 95 6.64 0.55 -9.39
N SER A 96 7.22 1.76 -9.38
CA SER A 96 8.38 2.09 -8.56
C SER A 96 8.05 2.05 -7.06
N VAL A 97 6.91 2.62 -6.67
CA VAL A 97 6.42 2.57 -5.28
C VAL A 97 6.08 1.15 -4.86
N ALA A 98 5.37 0.39 -5.70
CA ALA A 98 5.03 -1.00 -5.40
C ALA A 98 6.29 -1.87 -5.23
N LYS A 99 7.32 -1.66 -6.06
CA LYS A 99 8.61 -2.36 -5.93
C LYS A 99 9.35 -1.97 -4.67
N SER A 100 9.40 -0.68 -4.32
CA SER A 100 10.12 -0.22 -3.13
C SER A 100 9.46 -0.66 -1.81
N MET A 101 8.14 -0.87 -1.83
CA MET A 101 7.35 -1.31 -0.67
C MET A 101 7.13 -2.82 -0.59
N LYS A 102 7.63 -3.60 -1.57
CA LYS A 102 7.29 -5.02 -1.70
C LYS A 102 7.64 -5.85 -0.46
N GLU A 103 8.83 -5.64 0.11
CA GLU A 103 9.31 -6.40 1.25
C GLU A 103 8.50 -6.07 2.51
N GLN A 104 8.26 -4.78 2.76
CA GLN A 104 7.46 -4.30 3.88
C GLN A 104 6.01 -4.78 3.75
N GLN A 105 5.44 -4.74 2.54
CA GLN A 105 4.09 -5.25 2.28
C GLN A 105 4.00 -6.76 2.53
N GLN A 106 5.02 -7.52 2.12
CA GLN A 106 5.07 -8.97 2.38
C GLN A 106 5.15 -9.25 3.89
N ASP A 107 5.93 -8.50 4.63
CA ASP A 107 6.08 -8.70 6.07
C ASP A 107 4.83 -8.27 6.85
N ILE A 108 4.20 -7.16 6.46
CA ILE A 108 2.87 -6.78 6.98
C ILE A 108 1.86 -7.89 6.71
N MET A 109 1.82 -8.44 5.50
CA MET A 109 0.88 -9.53 5.16
C MET A 109 1.12 -10.79 5.98
N LYS A 110 2.38 -11.20 6.22
CA LYS A 110 2.70 -12.33 7.10
C LYS A 110 2.24 -12.06 8.53
N GLN A 111 2.52 -10.86 9.06
CA GLN A 111 2.10 -10.49 10.41
C GLN A 111 0.58 -10.45 10.54
N LEU A 112 -0.14 -9.97 9.52
CA LEU A 112 -1.60 -10.00 9.49
C LEU A 112 -2.13 -11.44 9.48
N MET A 113 -1.49 -12.39 8.79
CA MET A 113 -1.92 -13.80 8.83
C MET A 113 -1.89 -14.39 10.25
N ASP A 114 -1.01 -13.91 11.11
CA ASP A 114 -0.93 -14.32 12.52
C ASP A 114 -1.89 -13.53 13.42
N ASP A 115 -2.49 -12.45 12.91
CA ASP A 115 -3.42 -11.61 13.66
C ASP A 115 -4.82 -12.23 13.72
N SER A 116 -5.35 -12.34 14.95
CA SER A 116 -6.66 -12.96 15.19
C SER A 116 -7.84 -12.27 14.52
N SER A 117 -7.77 -10.94 14.29
CA SER A 117 -8.86 -10.21 13.63
C SER A 117 -8.86 -10.46 12.12
N PHE A 118 -7.68 -10.50 11.51
CA PHE A 118 -7.52 -10.85 10.11
C PHE A 118 -7.86 -12.33 9.85
N GLN A 119 -7.49 -13.24 10.76
CA GLN A 119 -7.89 -14.64 10.68
C GLN A 119 -9.42 -14.80 10.67
N LYS A 120 -10.17 -14.05 11.48
CA LYS A 120 -11.64 -14.06 11.43
C LYS A 120 -12.18 -13.58 10.09
N GLN A 121 -11.58 -12.54 9.51
CA GLN A 121 -11.96 -12.08 8.17
C GLN A 121 -11.66 -13.15 7.10
N LEU A 122 -10.57 -13.92 7.26
CA LEU A 122 -10.28 -15.06 6.40
C LEU A 122 -11.29 -16.19 6.57
N GLU A 123 -11.72 -16.50 7.80
CA GLU A 123 -12.78 -17.49 8.05
C GLU A 123 -14.09 -17.10 7.36
N GLU A 124 -14.48 -15.82 7.47
CA GLU A 124 -15.65 -15.29 6.77
C GLU A 124 -15.49 -15.38 5.25
N PHE A 125 -14.31 -15.04 4.72
CA PHE A 125 -13.97 -15.16 3.30
C PHE A 125 -14.08 -16.62 2.81
N PHE A 126 -13.51 -17.58 3.54
CA PHE A 126 -13.58 -19.00 3.18
C PHE A 126 -14.98 -19.61 3.34
N SER A 127 -15.82 -19.03 4.20
CA SER A 127 -17.20 -19.45 4.38
C SER A 127 -18.15 -18.95 3.29
N GLN A 128 -17.65 -18.16 2.33
CA GLN A 128 -18.47 -17.69 1.22
C GLN A 128 -18.95 -18.85 0.32
N PRO A 129 -20.17 -18.80 -0.24
CA PRO A 129 -20.74 -19.89 -1.02
C PRO A 129 -19.88 -20.39 -2.17
N ASP A 130 -19.14 -19.50 -2.84
CA ASP A 130 -18.29 -19.90 -3.97
C ASP A 130 -17.02 -20.64 -3.51
N MET A 131 -16.47 -20.28 -2.35
CA MET A 131 -15.38 -21.05 -1.74
C MET A 131 -15.85 -22.42 -1.28
N LEU A 132 -17.05 -22.50 -0.70
CA LEU A 132 -17.65 -23.78 -0.30
C LEU A 132 -17.90 -24.70 -1.51
N LYS A 133 -18.34 -24.17 -2.65
CA LYS A 133 -18.48 -24.97 -3.90
C LYS A 133 -17.14 -25.51 -4.41
N GLN A 134 -16.07 -24.71 -4.32
CA GLN A 134 -14.73 -25.20 -4.67
C GLN A 134 -14.30 -26.32 -3.71
N MET A 135 -14.56 -26.16 -2.41
CA MET A 135 -14.28 -27.19 -1.42
C MET A 135 -15.10 -28.47 -1.65
N GLU A 136 -16.38 -28.34 -2.04
CA GLU A 136 -17.22 -29.46 -2.45
C GLU A 136 -16.62 -30.18 -3.66
N THR A 137 -16.20 -29.44 -4.68
CA THR A 137 -15.58 -30.01 -5.89
C THR A 137 -14.31 -30.79 -5.56
N VAL A 138 -13.46 -30.25 -4.67
CA VAL A 138 -12.25 -30.95 -4.19
C VAL A 138 -12.62 -32.21 -3.40
N THR A 139 -13.64 -32.15 -2.56
CA THR A 139 -14.12 -33.28 -1.75
C THR A 139 -14.70 -34.39 -2.63
N GLN A 140 -15.32 -34.05 -3.75
CA GLN A 140 -15.85 -34.99 -4.73
C GLN A 140 -14.80 -35.49 -5.75
N SER A 141 -13.56 -35.00 -5.67
CA SER A 141 -12.47 -35.42 -6.55
C SER A 141 -12.15 -36.92 -6.39
N ALA A 142 -11.64 -37.54 -7.45
CA ALA A 142 -11.29 -38.96 -7.43
C ALA A 142 -10.28 -39.32 -6.32
N ASN A 143 -9.34 -38.41 -6.03
CA ASN A 143 -8.36 -38.60 -4.95
C ASN A 143 -9.02 -38.64 -3.57
N MET A 144 -9.96 -37.72 -3.32
CA MET A 144 -10.65 -37.69 -2.03
C MET A 144 -11.64 -38.84 -1.89
N LYS A 145 -12.31 -39.25 -2.98
CA LYS A 145 -13.12 -40.47 -3.01
C LYS A 145 -12.32 -41.71 -2.64
N LYS A 146 -11.12 -41.89 -3.19
CA LYS A 146 -10.23 -43.02 -2.84
C LYS A 146 -9.83 -42.98 -1.36
N HIS A 147 -9.58 -41.80 -0.80
CA HIS A 147 -9.29 -41.66 0.62
C HIS A 147 -10.51 -42.00 1.48
N LEU A 148 -11.70 -41.53 1.08
CA LEU A 148 -12.97 -41.87 1.71
C LEU A 148 -13.27 -43.37 1.66
N GLU A 149 -13.07 -44.03 0.52
CA GLU A 149 -13.19 -45.49 0.36
C GLU A 149 -12.29 -46.21 1.36
N LYS A 150 -11.01 -45.80 1.46
CA LYS A 150 -10.07 -46.38 2.42
C LYS A 150 -10.49 -46.17 3.88
N VAL A 151 -10.94 -44.96 4.24
CA VAL A 151 -11.42 -44.67 5.59
C VAL A 151 -12.68 -45.50 5.91
N VAL A 152 -13.59 -45.68 4.94
CA VAL A 152 -14.77 -46.53 5.07
C VAL A 152 -14.37 -47.99 5.26
N GLU A 153 -13.42 -48.50 4.46
CA GLU A 153 -12.88 -49.86 4.62
C GLU A 153 -12.24 -50.06 6.00
N GLU A 154 -11.41 -49.12 6.46
CA GLU A 154 -10.79 -49.16 7.80
C GLU A 154 -11.84 -49.11 8.92
N THR A 155 -12.89 -48.31 8.73
CA THR A 155 -14.00 -48.18 9.68
C THR A 155 -14.81 -49.47 9.77
N ILE A 156 -15.15 -50.09 8.64
CA ILE A 156 -15.88 -51.36 8.60
C ILE A 156 -15.05 -52.47 9.23
N ASN A 157 -13.74 -52.49 8.97
CA ASN A 157 -12.81 -53.47 9.52
C ASN A 157 -12.42 -53.19 10.97
N SER A 158 -12.87 -52.09 11.57
CA SER A 158 -12.58 -51.75 12.96
C SER A 158 -13.23 -52.76 13.92
N PRO A 159 -12.45 -53.41 14.81
CA PRO A 159 -12.98 -54.37 15.79
C PRO A 159 -14.11 -53.80 16.66
N LEU A 160 -14.10 -52.48 16.91
CA LEU A 160 -15.13 -51.78 17.68
C LEU A 160 -16.49 -51.75 16.96
N LEU A 161 -16.49 -51.78 15.63
CA LEU A 161 -17.70 -51.77 14.82
C LEU A 161 -18.05 -53.15 14.28
N GLN A 162 -17.09 -54.07 14.16
CA GLN A 162 -17.34 -55.46 13.76
C GLN A 162 -18.44 -56.12 14.59
N THR A 163 -18.45 -55.91 15.91
CA THR A 163 -19.51 -56.45 16.80
C THR A 163 -20.88 -55.88 16.44
N LYS A 164 -20.98 -54.57 16.16
CA LYS A 164 -22.24 -53.93 15.73
C LYS A 164 -22.68 -54.43 14.36
N TRP A 165 -21.75 -54.64 13.44
CA TRP A 165 -22.05 -55.21 12.12
C TRP A 165 -22.55 -56.64 12.23
N GLN A 166 -21.93 -57.46 13.08
CA GLN A 166 -22.39 -58.82 13.36
C GLN A 166 -23.78 -58.84 13.99
N GLU A 167 -24.06 -57.98 14.97
CA GLU A 167 -25.39 -57.83 15.56
C GLU A 167 -26.46 -57.38 14.55
N LEU A 168 -26.12 -56.45 13.65
CA LEU A 168 -27.03 -56.00 12.59
C LEU A 168 -27.31 -57.10 11.57
N ILE A 169 -26.29 -57.88 11.18
CA ILE A 169 -26.45 -59.03 10.27
C ILE A 169 -27.33 -60.10 10.92
N LEU A 170 -27.13 -60.38 12.21
CA LEU A 170 -27.96 -61.32 12.97
C LEU A 170 -29.42 -60.83 13.04
N LYS A 171 -29.67 -59.56 13.37
CA LYS A 171 -31.02 -58.97 13.37
C LYS A 171 -31.70 -58.92 12.00
N ALA A 172 -30.92 -58.79 10.93
CA ALA A 172 -31.46 -58.79 9.56
C ALA A 172 -31.74 -60.21 9.04
N GLY A 173 -31.00 -61.20 9.55
CA GLY A 173 -31.18 -62.62 9.26
C GLY A 173 -32.18 -63.32 10.18
N GLU A 174 -32.54 -62.72 11.31
CA GLU A 174 -33.68 -63.14 12.12
C GLU A 174 -34.96 -63.03 11.25
N PRO A 175 -35.68 -64.14 11.02
CA PRO A 175 -36.98 -64.04 10.37
C PRO A 175 -37.83 -63.10 11.22
N LYS A 176 -38.49 -62.13 10.57
CA LYS A 176 -39.58 -61.40 11.22
C LYS A 176 -40.64 -62.42 11.63
N GLU A 177 -40.59 -62.88 12.88
CA GLU A 177 -41.66 -63.65 13.47
C GLU A 177 -42.88 -62.74 13.57
N GLY A 178 -43.84 -62.97 12.67
CA GLY A 178 -45.15 -62.36 12.72
C GLY A 178 -45.61 -61.76 11.40
N GLU A 179 -45.93 -62.62 10.41
CA GLU A 179 -47.22 -62.58 9.71
C GLU A 179 -47.32 -63.78 8.75
N SER A 180 -47.73 -64.92 9.28
CA SER A 180 -48.42 -65.94 8.50
C SER A 180 -49.84 -66.09 9.04
N GLY A 181 -50.84 -65.79 8.21
CA GLY A 181 -52.23 -66.13 8.51
C GLY A 181 -53.24 -65.32 7.71
N GLY A 182 -53.48 -65.69 6.45
CA GLY A 182 -54.52 -65.06 5.64
C GLY A 182 -54.75 -65.72 4.27
N SER A 183 -55.33 -66.91 4.30
CA SER A 183 -55.82 -67.70 3.16
C SER A 183 -56.73 -66.90 2.20
N GLY A 184 -56.60 -67.13 0.90
CA GLY A 184 -57.60 -66.75 -0.09
C GLY A 184 -57.09 -66.78 -1.53
N GLY A 185 -57.21 -67.93 -2.20
CA GLY A 185 -56.89 -68.08 -3.61
C GLY A 185 -57.87 -67.36 -4.54
N GLY A 186 -57.50 -67.25 -5.82
CA GLY A 186 -58.40 -66.72 -6.84
C GLY A 186 -57.68 -66.26 -8.10
N GLU A 187 -57.50 -67.20 -9.00
CA GLU A 187 -57.30 -67.09 -10.45
C GLU A 187 -57.91 -65.84 -11.13
N GLY A 188 -57.23 -65.29 -12.14
CA GLY A 188 -57.85 -64.31 -13.05
C GLY A 188 -56.85 -63.48 -13.83
N GLY A 189 -56.49 -63.94 -15.03
CA GLY A 189 -55.64 -63.20 -15.95
C GLY A 189 -56.29 -61.95 -16.54
N GLY A 190 -55.54 -61.27 -17.41
CA GLY A 190 -56.11 -60.23 -18.26
C GLY A 190 -55.17 -59.06 -18.47
N ALA A 191 -54.61 -59.01 -19.68
CA ALA A 191 -53.83 -57.90 -20.20
C ALA A 191 -54.52 -56.53 -20.04
N LYS A 192 -53.73 -55.48 -19.84
CA LYS A 192 -53.95 -54.26 -20.62
C LYS A 192 -52.66 -53.48 -20.86
N LYS A 193 -52.50 -53.24 -22.15
CA LYS A 193 -51.60 -52.39 -22.89
C LYS A 193 -52.12 -50.94 -22.82
N GLU A 194 -51.22 -49.97 -22.69
CA GLU A 194 -51.28 -48.57 -23.16
C GLU A 194 -49.99 -47.93 -22.62
N GLU A 195 -48.96 -47.59 -23.40
CA GLU A 195 -48.89 -46.82 -24.65
C GLU A 195 -49.55 -45.43 -24.56
N SER A 196 -48.76 -44.42 -24.19
CA SER A 196 -48.74 -43.09 -24.83
C SER A 196 -47.61 -42.26 -24.20
N LYS A 197 -46.49 -42.00 -24.89
CA LYS A 197 -46.26 -41.11 -26.05
C LYS A 197 -46.17 -39.64 -25.63
N SER A 198 -45.01 -39.06 -25.94
CA SER A 198 -44.84 -37.83 -26.74
C SER A 198 -44.10 -36.67 -26.08
N GLY A 199 -43.10 -36.19 -26.84
CA GLY A 199 -42.68 -34.79 -26.93
C GLY A 199 -41.60 -34.39 -25.92
N GLY A 200 -40.38 -33.99 -26.28
CA GLY A 200 -39.93 -33.34 -27.51
C GLY A 200 -39.78 -31.83 -27.27
N GLY A 201 -38.58 -31.31 -27.54
CA GLY A 201 -38.40 -29.92 -27.96
C GLY A 201 -37.80 -28.95 -26.95
N GLY A 202 -36.52 -28.66 -27.13
CA GLY A 202 -36.04 -27.32 -27.47
C GLY A 202 -36.23 -26.20 -26.46
N LYS A 203 -35.13 -25.84 -25.80
CA LYS A 203 -34.54 -24.50 -25.92
C LYS A 203 -33.06 -24.54 -25.56
#